data_AF-A0AAJ2TL68-F1
#
_entry.id   AF-A0AAJ2TL68-F1
#
_cell.length_a   1.000
_cell.length_b   1.000
_cell.length_c   1.000
_cell.angle_alpha   90.00
_cell.angle_beta   90.00
_cell.angle_gamma   90.00
#
_symmetry.space_group_name_H-M   'P 1'
#
loop_
_entity.id
_entity.type
_entity.pdbx_description
1 polymer ?
#
loop_
_entity_poly.entity_id
_entity_poly.type
_entity_poly.pdbx_seq_one_letter_code
_entity_poly.pdbx_strand_id
1 'polypeptide(L)'
;MIEKKNQSSNKRKKSILKIGMASVIITCVVGTASSFVFAKEIKVTVDDNERMLSGGIFQNVGDVLEDNGIKLGDQYSVNVNTKSVLFTVDNIEVKSKASGELAFDGKTIIYQTEAKTVGDLLKEYQIELEDLDRVEPGKSTRLEDAKKIKVIRVQVEELPSRQVVTYTTQNKDNPEMEVGKSKTVQVGVDGESSQVERVLYENGVEVKREIIFDEIVTAPTPEIVEVGTKAVVETPAAVAETPAVVKPPAVVETPVVETPVVKEPVPAPVIETPAPTQTTATNTIPEGAVKMTIQCTAYTATGNATALGVMPKANHTVAAWSGLPFGTKIYIPAMGTTYTVEDRGGAVTQGIVDIYMDSYDACIQFGRQNLEAYIIY
;
A
#
# COMPACT_ATOMS: atom_id res chain seq x y z
N MET A 1 100.22 20.19 -47.20
CA MET A 1 100.91 21.31 -46.52
C MET A 1 100.44 21.33 -45.07
N ILE A 2 101.28 21.36 -44.03
CA ILE A 2 102.40 22.30 -43.74
C ILE A 2 101.82 23.66 -43.31
N GLU A 3 102.04 24.18 -42.10
CA GLU A 3 102.69 23.59 -40.90
C GLU A 3 102.25 24.27 -39.58
N LYS A 4 102.77 23.75 -38.46
CA LYS A 4 102.92 24.31 -37.10
C LYS A 4 102.85 25.86 -37.05
N LYS A 5 102.29 26.50 -36.01
CA LYS A 5 102.82 26.50 -34.63
C LYS A 5 101.81 27.08 -33.60
N ASN A 6 102.00 27.03 -32.27
CA ASN A 6 102.63 26.05 -31.35
C ASN A 6 102.78 26.65 -29.93
N GLN A 7 102.14 26.06 -28.89
CA GLN A 7 102.44 26.26 -27.44
C GLN A 7 102.29 27.74 -26.96
N SER A 8 102.37 28.14 -25.68
CA SER A 8 102.48 27.47 -24.35
C SER A 8 101.77 28.39 -23.34
N SER A 9 101.30 28.00 -22.14
CA SER A 9 101.14 26.72 -21.42
C SER A 9 100.12 27.00 -20.27
N ASN A 10 99.89 26.26 -19.17
CA ASN A 10 100.55 25.12 -18.51
C ASN A 10 99.50 24.32 -17.69
N LYS A 11 99.94 23.42 -16.79
CA LYS A 11 99.09 22.57 -15.93
C LYS A 11 99.25 22.90 -14.44
N ARG A 12 98.20 22.69 -13.63
CA ARG A 12 98.18 21.61 -12.59
C ARG A 12 96.86 21.50 -11.81
N LYS A 13 96.34 20.25 -11.82
CA LYS A 13 95.59 19.49 -10.78
C LYS A 13 94.41 20.15 -10.01
N LYS A 14 93.31 19.39 -9.95
CA LYS A 14 92.21 19.54 -8.98
C LYS A 14 92.73 19.44 -7.53
N SER A 15 92.11 20.19 -6.63
CA SER A 15 91.87 19.78 -5.24
C SER A 15 90.46 20.23 -4.82
N ILE A 16 89.89 19.63 -3.79
CA ILE A 16 88.51 19.85 -3.34
C ILE A 16 88.53 20.60 -2.01
N LEU A 17 87.80 21.71 -1.91
CA LEU A 17 87.30 22.19 -0.62
C LEU A 17 86.01 22.99 -0.79
N LYS A 18 84.91 22.52 -0.19
CA LYS A 18 83.67 23.29 -0.04
C LYS A 18 83.70 23.99 1.32
N ILE A 19 83.90 25.31 1.34
CA ILE A 19 83.56 26.17 2.49
C ILE A 19 82.85 27.39 1.90
N GLY A 20 81.55 27.51 2.14
CA GLY A 20 80.78 28.70 1.76
C GLY A 20 80.70 29.65 2.95
N MET A 21 81.15 30.89 2.78
CA MET A 21 81.05 31.93 3.81
C MET A 21 81.10 33.32 3.17
N ALA A 22 80.30 34.25 3.70
CA ALA A 22 80.13 35.65 3.25
C ALA A 22 79.51 35.82 1.83
N SER A 23 78.91 36.95 1.50
CA SER A 23 78.81 38.22 2.24
C SER A 23 77.39 38.79 2.30
N VAL A 24 77.05 39.41 3.43
CA VAL A 24 75.95 40.38 3.51
C VAL A 24 76.31 41.62 2.68
N ILE A 25 75.39 42.09 1.84
CA ILE A 25 75.41 43.45 1.29
C ILE A 25 74.08 44.11 1.66
N ILE A 26 74.12 45.01 2.64
CA ILE A 26 73.00 45.90 2.95
C ILE A 26 73.11 47.09 1.99
N THR A 27 72.22 47.13 1.01
CA THR A 27 71.85 48.37 0.30
C THR A 27 70.42 48.69 0.66
N CYS A 28 70.22 49.79 1.39
CA CYS A 28 68.90 50.31 1.72
C CYS A 28 68.22 50.85 0.46
N VAL A 29 67.48 49.98 -0.25
CA VAL A 29 66.43 50.43 -1.15
C VAL A 29 65.36 51.10 -0.29
N VAL A 30 65.03 52.37 -0.61
CA VAL A 30 64.00 53.13 0.10
C VAL A 30 62.69 52.35 0.00
N GLY A 31 62.05 52.12 1.15
CA GLY A 31 60.94 51.18 1.26
C GLY A 31 59.74 51.57 0.40
N THR A 32 59.59 50.92 -0.75
CA THR A 32 58.25 50.52 -1.17
C THR A 32 57.68 49.66 -0.04
N ALA A 33 56.56 50.09 0.54
CA ALA A 33 55.83 49.27 1.48
C ALA A 33 55.29 48.06 0.71
N SER A 34 56.09 46.99 0.67
CA SER A 34 55.65 45.68 0.24
C SER A 34 54.62 45.22 1.28
N SER A 35 53.35 45.52 1.01
CA SER A 35 52.23 45.10 1.85
C SER A 35 52.27 43.59 1.96
N PHE A 36 52.81 43.08 3.07
CA PHE A 36 52.76 41.67 3.40
C PHE A 36 51.30 41.31 3.65
N VAL A 37 50.62 40.89 2.58
CA VAL A 37 49.28 40.31 2.66
C VAL A 37 49.46 38.97 3.37
N PHE A 38 49.31 38.99 4.69
CA PHE A 38 49.28 37.79 5.51
C PHE A 38 48.05 36.98 5.14
N ALA A 39 48.25 36.03 4.22
CA ALA A 39 47.27 35.03 3.87
C ALA A 39 47.29 33.88 4.89
N LYS A 40 46.13 33.28 5.13
CA LYS A 40 45.96 32.00 5.81
C LYS A 40 45.33 31.03 4.82
N GLU A 41 45.98 29.89 4.64
CA GLU A 41 45.35 28.74 4.02
C GLU A 41 44.38 28.11 5.02
N ILE A 42 43.20 27.73 4.55
CA ILE A 42 42.17 27.08 5.36
C ILE A 42 41.55 25.89 4.62
N LYS A 43 41.28 24.82 5.37
CA LYS A 43 40.48 23.69 4.87
C LYS A 43 39.02 24.11 4.81
N VAL A 44 38.43 23.98 3.62
CA VAL A 44 36.99 24.13 3.38
C VAL A 44 36.45 22.85 2.77
N THR A 45 35.55 22.17 3.48
CA THR A 45 34.81 21.03 2.94
C THR A 45 33.48 21.54 2.38
N VAL A 46 33.18 21.23 1.12
CA VAL A 46 31.91 21.57 0.47
C VAL A 46 31.24 20.28 -0.01
N ASP A 47 30.11 19.91 0.58
CA ASP A 47 29.37 18.68 0.23
C ASP A 47 30.29 17.44 0.20
N ASP A 48 30.91 17.12 1.34
CA ASP A 48 31.91 16.05 1.54
C ASP A 48 33.23 16.20 0.70
N ASN A 49 33.39 17.26 -0.13
CA ASN A 49 34.60 17.49 -0.94
C ASN A 49 35.55 18.53 -0.28
N GLU A 50 36.76 18.12 0.10
CA GLU A 50 37.77 19.04 0.66
C GLU A 50 38.42 19.95 -0.39
N ARG A 51 38.68 21.21 0.01
CA ARG A 51 39.46 22.21 -0.74
C ARG A 51 40.37 22.97 0.22
N MET A 52 41.49 23.47 -0.28
CA MET A 52 42.28 24.51 0.40
C MET A 52 41.98 25.85 -0.24
N LEU A 53 41.52 26.82 0.55
CA LEU A 53 41.32 28.20 0.11
C LEU A 53 42.34 29.11 0.80
N SER A 54 42.70 30.19 0.13
CA SER A 54 43.55 31.25 0.68
C SER A 54 42.72 32.52 0.86
N GLY A 55 42.82 33.13 2.04
CA GLY A 55 42.24 34.44 2.34
C GLY A 55 43.14 35.25 3.28
N GLY A 56 42.99 36.56 3.32
CA GLY A 56 43.71 37.42 4.25
C GLY A 56 43.29 37.16 5.69
N ILE A 57 44.24 37.13 6.64
CA ILE A 57 43.95 36.79 8.05
C ILE A 57 42.84 37.62 8.71
N PHE A 58 42.61 38.85 8.24
CA PHE A 58 41.58 39.78 8.74
C PHE A 58 40.30 39.85 7.88
N GLN A 59 40.18 39.10 6.79
CA GLN A 59 38.90 38.96 6.06
C GLN A 59 37.90 38.12 6.86
N ASN A 60 36.59 38.27 6.61
CA ASN A 60 35.58 37.41 7.22
C ASN A 60 35.43 36.11 6.40
N VAL A 61 34.98 35.03 7.05
CA VAL A 61 34.73 33.74 6.38
C VAL A 61 33.81 33.86 5.16
N GLY A 62 32.75 34.68 5.23
CA GLY A 62 31.83 34.90 4.11
C GLY A 62 32.52 35.51 2.90
N ASP A 63 33.33 36.55 3.11
CA ASP A 63 34.07 37.24 2.06
C ASP A 63 35.07 36.28 1.39
N VAL A 64 35.81 35.50 2.19
CA VAL A 64 36.80 34.52 1.70
C VAL A 64 36.14 33.41 0.89
N LEU A 65 34.93 32.98 1.26
CA LEU A 65 34.15 32.01 0.49
C LEU A 65 33.67 32.60 -0.84
N GLU A 66 33.13 33.82 -0.86
CA GLU A 66 32.68 34.48 -2.09
C GLU A 66 33.82 34.82 -3.05
N ASP A 67 34.95 35.34 -2.55
CA ASP A 67 36.19 35.59 -3.33
C ASP A 67 36.69 34.31 -4.03
N ASN A 68 36.52 33.15 -3.39
CA ASN A 68 36.87 31.83 -3.93
C ASN A 68 35.69 31.14 -4.68
N GLY A 69 34.63 31.88 -5.01
CA GLY A 69 33.51 31.42 -5.83
C GLY A 69 32.41 30.62 -5.12
N ILE A 70 32.50 30.43 -3.80
CA ILE A 70 31.51 29.73 -2.98
C ILE A 70 30.47 30.75 -2.47
N LYS A 71 29.50 31.05 -3.33
CA LYS A 71 28.40 31.98 -2.99
C LYS A 71 27.37 31.28 -2.09
N LEU A 72 27.39 31.66 -0.82
CA LEU A 72 26.42 31.20 0.18
C LEU A 72 25.03 31.80 -0.05
N GLY A 73 24.02 31.09 0.45
CA GLY A 73 22.61 31.45 0.45
C GLY A 73 21.83 30.46 1.31
N ASP A 74 20.52 30.64 1.48
CA ASP A 74 19.72 29.88 2.44
C ASP A 74 19.75 28.36 2.20
N GLN A 75 19.97 27.93 0.95
CA GLN A 75 20.18 26.54 0.55
C GLN A 75 21.49 25.91 1.04
N TYR A 76 22.33 26.61 1.82
CA TYR A 76 23.52 26.07 2.46
C TYR A 76 23.46 26.20 3.99
N SER A 77 24.10 25.28 4.71
CA SER A 77 24.54 25.48 6.09
C SER A 77 26.07 25.67 6.13
N VAL A 78 26.56 26.33 7.18
CA VAL A 78 27.99 26.52 7.44
C VAL A 78 28.25 26.26 8.92
N ASN A 79 29.29 25.48 9.25
CA ASN A 79 29.65 25.13 10.63
C ASN A 79 30.10 26.32 11.50
N VAL A 80 30.42 27.46 10.89
CA VAL A 80 30.94 28.67 11.54
C VAL A 80 30.17 29.91 11.11
N ASN A 81 30.21 30.94 11.96
CA ASN A 81 29.64 32.25 11.64
C ASN A 81 30.42 32.89 10.48
N THR A 82 29.74 33.23 9.39
CA THR A 82 30.34 33.86 8.20
C THR A 82 30.96 35.23 8.48
N LYS A 83 30.58 35.88 9.59
CA LYS A 83 31.15 37.16 10.06
C LYS A 83 32.33 36.97 11.02
N SER A 84 32.79 35.75 11.29
CA SER A 84 34.03 35.50 12.02
C SER A 84 35.25 35.79 11.12
N VAL A 85 36.29 36.34 11.73
CA VAL A 85 37.56 36.64 11.08
C VAL A 85 38.33 35.35 10.80
N LEU A 86 38.86 35.20 9.57
CA LEU A 86 39.51 33.96 9.10
C LEU A 86 40.63 33.46 10.03
N PHE A 87 41.38 34.37 10.67
CA PHE A 87 42.40 34.02 11.65
C PHE A 87 41.87 33.10 12.78
N THR A 88 40.63 33.30 13.24
CA THR A 88 40.05 32.59 14.41
C THR A 88 39.29 31.31 14.05
N VAL A 89 39.40 30.81 12.81
CA VAL A 89 38.67 29.63 12.32
C VAL A 89 39.63 28.59 11.76
N ASP A 90 39.57 27.35 12.24
CA ASP A 90 40.53 26.30 11.86
C ASP A 90 40.04 25.45 10.67
N ASN A 91 38.73 25.22 10.56
CA ASN A 91 38.11 24.57 9.40
C ASN A 91 36.73 25.16 9.12
N ILE A 92 36.37 25.21 7.83
CA ILE A 92 35.03 25.55 7.36
C ILE A 92 34.42 24.29 6.75
N GLU A 93 33.15 24.02 7.06
CA GLU A 93 32.34 23.00 6.43
C GLU A 93 31.07 23.68 5.91
N VAL A 94 30.80 23.52 4.62
CA VAL A 94 29.63 24.03 3.91
C VAL A 94 28.87 22.82 3.37
N LYS A 95 27.58 22.73 3.66
CA LYS A 95 26.72 21.66 3.13
C LYS A 95 25.52 22.25 2.41
N SER A 96 25.20 21.69 1.26
CA SER A 96 23.93 21.93 0.60
C SER A 96 22.79 21.34 1.43
N LYS A 97 21.70 22.10 1.53
CA LYS A 97 20.43 21.62 2.07
C LYS A 97 19.60 21.10 0.92
N ALA A 98 19.18 19.85 0.99
CA ALA A 98 18.14 19.35 0.12
C ALA A 98 16.83 20.09 0.41
N SER A 99 16.09 20.40 -0.66
CA SER A 99 14.86 21.18 -0.60
C SER A 99 13.85 20.73 -1.64
N GLY A 100 12.57 20.83 -1.28
CA GLY A 100 11.43 20.38 -2.08
C GLY A 100 10.11 20.50 -1.31
N GLU A 101 9.06 19.89 -1.87
CA GLU A 101 7.74 19.76 -1.24
C GLU A 101 7.60 18.40 -0.54
N LEU A 102 7.03 18.38 0.66
CA LEU A 102 6.60 17.16 1.36
C LEU A 102 5.11 17.28 1.69
N ALA A 103 4.30 16.37 1.14
CA ALA A 103 2.86 16.26 1.40
C ALA A 103 2.56 15.03 2.26
N PHE A 104 1.76 15.20 3.30
CA PHE A 104 1.33 14.16 4.24
C PHE A 104 0.10 14.64 5.01
N ASP A 105 -0.81 13.73 5.38
CA ASP A 105 -1.95 13.99 6.30
C ASP A 105 -2.76 15.26 5.97
N GLY A 106 -3.08 15.43 4.68
CA GLY A 106 -3.82 16.58 4.14
C GLY A 106 -3.05 17.90 4.07
N LYS A 107 -1.76 17.91 4.46
CA LYS A 107 -0.89 19.09 4.50
C LYS A 107 0.17 19.01 3.41
N THR A 108 0.77 20.15 3.08
CA THR A 108 1.97 20.23 2.26
C THR A 108 2.90 21.29 2.86
N ILE A 109 4.17 20.93 3.03
CA ILE A 109 5.21 21.82 3.56
C ILE A 109 6.35 21.93 2.55
N ILE A 110 7.08 23.05 2.61
CA ILE A 110 8.38 23.20 1.96
C ILE A 110 9.45 22.84 2.97
N TYR A 111 10.37 21.93 2.62
CA TYR A 111 11.46 21.51 3.49
C TYR A 111 12.82 22.09 3.05
N GLN A 112 13.73 22.24 4.02
CA GLN A 112 15.16 22.46 3.81
C GLN A 112 15.93 21.68 4.88
N THR A 113 16.75 20.69 4.51
CA THR A 113 17.45 19.81 5.46
C THR A 113 18.80 19.31 4.93
N GLU A 114 19.69 18.89 5.84
CA GLU A 114 20.92 18.12 5.54
C GLU A 114 20.66 16.59 5.39
N ALA A 115 19.42 16.13 5.58
CA ALA A 115 19.04 14.72 5.40
C ALA A 115 19.34 14.22 3.98
N LYS A 116 19.85 12.98 3.85
CA LYS A 116 20.32 12.45 2.56
C LYS A 116 19.22 11.67 1.81
N THR A 117 18.27 11.03 2.50
CA THR A 117 17.17 10.26 1.89
C THR A 117 15.77 10.68 2.33
N VAL A 118 14.74 10.22 1.60
CA VAL A 118 13.33 10.38 1.98
C VAL A 118 13.04 9.78 3.37
N GLY A 119 13.65 8.63 3.70
CA GLY A 119 13.49 8.00 5.02
C GLY A 119 14.09 8.83 6.16
N ASP A 120 15.23 9.48 5.91
CA ASP A 120 15.85 10.41 6.87
C ASP A 120 14.95 11.65 7.08
N LEU A 121 14.41 12.22 6.00
CA LEU A 121 13.48 13.36 6.06
C LEU A 121 12.21 13.03 6.87
N LEU A 122 11.57 11.89 6.61
CA LEU A 122 10.39 11.46 7.36
C LEU A 122 10.71 11.32 8.86
N LYS A 123 11.88 10.77 9.20
CA LYS A 123 12.32 10.61 10.58
C LYS A 123 12.60 11.95 11.27
N GLU A 124 13.20 12.91 10.57
CA GLU A 124 13.45 14.27 11.07
C GLU A 124 12.13 15.00 11.39
N TYR A 125 11.16 14.90 10.49
CA TYR A 125 9.82 15.48 10.66
C TYR A 125 8.88 14.63 11.55
N GLN A 126 9.37 13.54 12.14
CA GLN A 126 8.62 12.63 13.03
C GLN A 126 7.37 12.00 12.37
N ILE A 127 7.44 11.75 11.06
CA ILE A 127 6.38 11.12 10.28
C ILE A 127 6.65 9.61 10.21
N GLU A 128 6.03 8.87 11.12
CA GLU A 128 6.02 7.41 11.09
C GLU A 128 4.97 6.91 10.06
N LEU A 129 5.27 5.78 9.42
CA LEU A 129 4.39 5.12 8.44
C LEU A 129 3.88 3.80 9.04
N GLU A 130 2.58 3.54 8.91
CA GLU A 130 1.96 2.26 9.27
C GLU A 130 2.32 1.14 8.28
N ASP A 131 1.95 -0.11 8.56
CA ASP A 131 2.39 -1.30 7.82
C ASP A 131 2.02 -1.28 6.32
N LEU A 132 0.93 -0.60 5.94
CA LEU A 132 0.47 -0.46 4.56
C LEU A 132 0.83 0.90 3.94
N ASP A 133 1.27 1.87 4.74
CA ASP A 133 1.55 3.23 4.30
C ASP A 133 2.77 3.28 3.37
N ARG A 134 2.67 4.10 2.32
CA ARG A 134 3.75 4.29 1.36
C ARG A 134 4.20 5.74 1.25
N VAL A 135 5.41 5.92 0.74
CA VAL A 135 5.95 7.23 0.38
C VAL A 135 6.45 7.19 -1.06
N GLU A 136 6.10 8.22 -1.82
CA GLU A 136 6.44 8.38 -3.23
C GLU A 136 7.24 9.68 -3.41
N PRO A 137 8.52 9.63 -3.86
CA PRO A 137 9.31 8.43 -4.12
C PRO A 137 9.74 7.72 -2.82
N GLY A 138 10.14 6.44 -2.94
CA GLY A 138 10.35 5.53 -1.81
C GLY A 138 11.44 5.95 -0.81
N LYS A 139 11.38 5.40 0.42
CA LYS A 139 12.22 5.76 1.58
C LYS A 139 13.73 5.84 1.27
N SER A 140 14.26 5.01 0.38
CA SER A 140 15.69 4.98 0.01
C SER A 140 16.11 6.01 -1.05
N THR A 141 15.18 6.79 -1.60
CA THR A 141 15.46 7.79 -2.65
C THR A 141 16.24 8.97 -2.06
N ARG A 142 17.21 9.50 -2.80
CA ARG A 142 18.03 10.65 -2.38
C ARG A 142 17.23 11.95 -2.54
N LEU A 143 17.36 12.90 -1.61
CA LEU A 143 16.59 14.15 -1.65
C LEU A 143 17.04 15.14 -2.75
N GLU A 144 18.22 14.90 -3.35
CA GLU A 144 18.64 15.61 -4.56
C GLU A 144 17.72 15.31 -5.76
N ASP A 145 17.29 14.04 -5.90
CA ASP A 145 16.36 13.56 -6.93
C ASP A 145 14.88 13.85 -6.59
N ALA A 146 14.54 13.92 -5.29
CA ALA A 146 13.16 13.89 -4.79
C ALA A 146 12.57 15.28 -4.46
N LYS A 147 12.34 16.12 -5.50
CA LYS A 147 11.79 17.49 -5.32
C LYS A 147 10.34 17.59 -4.89
N LYS A 148 9.56 16.51 -5.03
CA LYS A 148 8.20 16.39 -4.48
C LYS A 148 8.07 15.00 -3.86
N ILE A 149 7.63 14.96 -2.61
CA ILE A 149 7.48 13.74 -1.81
C ILE A 149 6.05 13.70 -1.29
N LYS A 150 5.40 12.54 -1.39
CA LYS A 150 4.05 12.30 -0.87
C LYS A 150 4.07 11.09 0.05
N VAL A 151 3.65 11.26 1.30
CA VAL A 151 3.15 10.16 2.12
C VAL A 151 1.71 9.89 1.72
N ILE A 152 1.38 8.62 1.53
CA ILE A 152 0.05 8.14 1.18
C ILE A 152 -0.37 7.20 2.30
N ARG A 153 -1.38 7.61 3.07
CA ARG A 153 -1.98 6.77 4.11
C ARG A 153 -2.83 5.69 3.45
N VAL A 154 -2.63 4.43 3.80
CA VAL A 154 -3.32 3.30 3.18
C VAL A 154 -4.12 2.53 4.22
N GLN A 155 -5.44 2.53 4.06
CA GLN A 155 -6.37 1.87 4.97
C GLN A 155 -7.15 0.79 4.21
N VAL A 156 -7.39 -0.34 4.88
CA VAL A 156 -8.21 -1.44 4.36
C VAL A 156 -9.35 -1.68 5.32
N GLU A 157 -10.58 -1.50 4.83
CA GLU A 157 -11.79 -1.88 5.56
C GLU A 157 -12.38 -3.14 4.93
N GLU A 158 -13.06 -3.95 5.75
CA GLU A 158 -13.78 -5.13 5.28
C GLU A 158 -15.22 -5.05 5.78
N LEU A 159 -16.15 -4.92 4.84
CA LEU A 159 -17.54 -4.58 5.08
C LEU A 159 -18.41 -5.82 4.86
N PRO A 160 -18.91 -6.47 5.93
CA PRO A 160 -19.87 -7.56 5.80
C PRO A 160 -21.23 -7.03 5.33
N SER A 161 -21.84 -7.74 4.40
CA SER A 161 -23.01 -7.35 3.64
C SER A 161 -23.94 -8.55 3.45
N ARG A 162 -25.25 -8.35 3.57
CA ARG A 162 -26.27 -9.39 3.36
C ARG A 162 -27.04 -9.08 2.08
N GLN A 163 -27.05 -10.00 1.13
CA GLN A 163 -27.72 -9.84 -0.15
C GLN A 163 -28.85 -10.85 -0.34
N VAL A 164 -29.99 -10.38 -0.85
CA VAL A 164 -31.16 -11.20 -1.15
C VAL A 164 -30.91 -11.99 -2.44
N VAL A 165 -31.02 -13.31 -2.37
CA VAL A 165 -30.87 -14.21 -3.51
C VAL A 165 -32.26 -14.55 -4.04
N THR A 166 -32.69 -13.89 -5.13
CA THR A 166 -34.08 -14.01 -5.59
C THR A 166 -34.45 -15.43 -6.03
N TYR A 167 -35.65 -15.90 -5.70
CA TYR A 167 -36.13 -17.20 -6.16
C TYR A 167 -36.35 -17.27 -7.68
N THR A 168 -36.44 -18.50 -8.20
CA THR A 168 -36.78 -18.79 -9.60
C THR A 168 -38.13 -19.50 -9.68
N THR A 169 -38.94 -19.18 -10.69
CA THR A 169 -40.18 -19.91 -10.97
C THR A 169 -39.91 -21.09 -11.91
N GLN A 170 -40.39 -22.28 -11.53
CA GLN A 170 -40.32 -23.52 -12.30
C GLN A 170 -41.72 -23.91 -12.77
N ASN A 171 -41.91 -23.99 -14.09
CA ASN A 171 -43.15 -24.48 -14.68
C ASN A 171 -43.16 -26.02 -14.70
N LYS A 172 -44.31 -26.62 -14.38
CA LYS A 172 -44.51 -28.07 -14.34
C LYS A 172 -45.79 -28.45 -15.09
N ASP A 173 -45.68 -29.26 -16.12
CA ASP A 173 -46.86 -29.70 -16.90
C ASP A 173 -47.82 -30.54 -16.05
N ASN A 174 -49.11 -30.21 -16.11
CA ASN A 174 -50.20 -30.96 -15.50
C ASN A 174 -51.19 -31.42 -16.59
N PRO A 175 -51.19 -32.71 -16.98
CA PRO A 175 -52.06 -33.25 -18.04
C PRO A 175 -53.51 -33.52 -17.58
N GLU A 176 -53.84 -33.28 -16.32
CA GLU A 176 -55.23 -33.32 -15.82
C GLU A 176 -55.90 -31.93 -15.90
N MET A 177 -55.09 -30.87 -15.91
CA MET A 177 -55.50 -29.46 -15.97
C MET A 177 -55.55 -28.94 -17.42
N GLU A 178 -56.59 -28.17 -17.73
CA GLU A 178 -56.87 -27.64 -19.08
C GLU A 178 -55.86 -26.59 -19.54
N VAL A 179 -55.49 -26.65 -20.83
CA VAL A 179 -54.60 -25.69 -21.48
C VAL A 179 -55.08 -24.25 -21.24
N GLY A 180 -54.13 -23.37 -20.89
CA GLY A 180 -54.40 -21.97 -20.55
C GLY A 180 -54.75 -21.72 -19.08
N LYS A 181 -54.90 -22.77 -18.26
CA LYS A 181 -54.96 -22.65 -16.79
C LYS A 181 -53.60 -22.91 -16.16
N SER A 182 -53.35 -22.25 -15.03
CA SER A 182 -52.17 -22.48 -14.19
C SER A 182 -52.54 -22.46 -12.71
N LYS A 183 -51.65 -22.99 -11.87
CA LYS A 183 -51.79 -23.03 -10.42
C LYS A 183 -50.42 -23.09 -9.74
N THR A 184 -50.09 -22.09 -8.92
CA THR A 184 -48.94 -22.20 -8.00
C THR A 184 -49.19 -23.33 -6.99
N VAL A 185 -48.29 -24.30 -6.93
CA VAL A 185 -48.31 -25.43 -5.99
C VAL A 185 -47.25 -25.33 -4.91
N GLN A 186 -46.21 -24.52 -5.13
CA GLN A 186 -45.22 -24.11 -4.14
C GLN A 186 -44.94 -22.63 -4.36
N VAL A 187 -45.07 -21.80 -3.31
CA VAL A 187 -44.73 -20.38 -3.37
C VAL A 187 -43.21 -20.24 -3.26
N GLY A 188 -42.62 -19.37 -4.08
CA GLY A 188 -41.19 -19.07 -4.01
C GLY A 188 -40.81 -18.30 -2.74
N VAL A 189 -39.62 -18.56 -2.22
CA VAL A 189 -39.06 -17.87 -1.06
C VAL A 189 -37.63 -17.48 -1.38
N ASP A 190 -37.31 -16.19 -1.26
CA ASP A 190 -35.97 -15.69 -1.51
C ASP A 190 -34.96 -16.25 -0.50
N GLY A 191 -33.73 -16.42 -0.95
CA GLY A 191 -32.58 -16.79 -0.13
C GLY A 191 -31.81 -15.58 0.39
N GLU A 192 -30.77 -15.85 1.16
CA GLU A 192 -29.84 -14.85 1.70
C GLU A 192 -28.41 -15.34 1.51
N SER A 193 -27.52 -14.45 1.07
CA SER A 193 -26.07 -14.66 1.00
C SER A 193 -25.34 -13.67 1.93
N SER A 194 -24.24 -14.12 2.52
CA SER A 194 -23.32 -13.27 3.28
C SER A 194 -22.12 -13.00 2.40
N GLN A 195 -21.93 -11.73 2.05
CA GLN A 195 -20.80 -11.23 1.28
C GLN A 195 -19.88 -10.40 2.18
N VAL A 196 -18.59 -10.36 1.86
CA VAL A 196 -17.67 -9.38 2.45
C VAL A 196 -16.94 -8.65 1.33
N GLU A 197 -17.06 -7.33 1.35
CA GLU A 197 -16.33 -6.44 0.45
C GLU A 197 -15.07 -5.91 1.15
N ARG A 198 -13.91 -6.10 0.54
CA ARG A 198 -12.67 -5.41 0.94
C ARG A 198 -12.60 -4.08 0.20
N VAL A 199 -12.40 -3.00 0.94
CA VAL A 199 -12.30 -1.64 0.41
C VAL A 199 -10.94 -1.06 0.76
N LEU A 200 -10.22 -0.60 -0.26
CA LEU A 200 -8.92 0.05 -0.13
C LEU A 200 -9.12 1.56 -0.21
N TYR A 201 -8.63 2.27 0.80
CA TYR A 201 -8.65 3.72 0.90
C TYR A 201 -7.22 4.29 0.85
N GLU A 202 -7.02 5.34 0.05
CA GLU A 202 -5.78 6.11 -0.01
C GLU A 202 -6.05 7.55 0.42
N ASN A 203 -5.40 8.01 1.50
CA ASN A 203 -5.66 9.31 2.14
C ASN A 203 -7.15 9.56 2.44
N GLY A 204 -7.90 8.50 2.77
CA GLY A 204 -9.35 8.54 3.03
C GLY A 204 -10.25 8.53 1.78
N VAL A 205 -9.70 8.36 0.57
CA VAL A 205 -10.46 8.24 -0.68
C VAL A 205 -10.49 6.77 -1.12
N GLU A 206 -11.67 6.22 -1.42
CA GLU A 206 -11.81 4.87 -1.95
C GLU A 206 -11.12 4.75 -3.32
N VAL A 207 -10.19 3.79 -3.45
CA VAL A 207 -9.47 3.51 -4.71
C VAL A 207 -9.79 2.14 -5.30
N LYS A 208 -10.26 1.19 -4.48
CA LYS A 208 -10.63 -0.16 -4.92
C LYS A 208 -11.67 -0.77 -3.97
N ARG A 209 -12.61 -1.52 -4.53
CA ARG A 209 -13.60 -2.36 -3.81
C ARG A 209 -13.67 -3.71 -4.50
N GLU A 210 -13.63 -4.80 -3.74
CA GLU A 210 -13.72 -6.16 -4.27
C GLU A 210 -14.43 -7.11 -3.29
N ILE A 211 -15.28 -8.01 -3.80
CA ILE A 211 -15.90 -9.06 -3.00
C ILE A 211 -14.84 -10.14 -2.74
N ILE A 212 -14.48 -10.35 -1.47
CA ILE A 212 -13.49 -11.35 -1.04
C ILE A 212 -14.13 -12.64 -0.51
N PHE A 213 -15.43 -12.61 -0.24
CA PHE A 213 -16.22 -13.73 0.27
C PHE A 213 -17.68 -13.60 -0.19
N ASP A 214 -18.29 -14.72 -0.56
CA ASP A 214 -19.72 -14.87 -0.84
C ASP A 214 -20.14 -16.32 -0.51
N GLU A 215 -21.00 -16.52 0.49
CA GLU A 215 -21.60 -17.82 0.82
C GLU A 215 -23.13 -17.66 0.92
N ILE A 216 -23.87 -18.53 0.22
CA ILE A 216 -25.33 -18.62 0.33
C ILE A 216 -25.66 -19.23 1.70
N VAL A 217 -26.11 -18.39 2.63
CA VAL A 217 -26.50 -18.77 4.00
C VAL A 217 -27.86 -19.48 4.01
N THR A 218 -28.80 -18.98 3.21
CA THR A 218 -30.12 -19.60 2.98
C THR A 218 -30.35 -19.71 1.48
N ALA A 219 -30.51 -20.92 0.95
CA ALA A 219 -30.80 -21.11 -0.47
C ALA A 219 -32.25 -20.71 -0.80
N PRO A 220 -32.49 -20.03 -1.94
CA PRO A 220 -33.85 -19.72 -2.36
C PRO A 220 -34.66 -20.99 -2.64
N THR A 221 -35.91 -21.00 -2.20
CA THR A 221 -36.88 -22.04 -2.53
C THR A 221 -37.60 -21.62 -3.83
N PRO A 222 -37.56 -22.42 -4.91
CA PRO A 222 -38.20 -22.05 -6.16
C PRO A 222 -39.72 -21.97 -6.02
N GLU A 223 -40.36 -21.06 -6.74
CA GLU A 223 -41.80 -21.14 -6.98
C GLU A 223 -42.06 -22.30 -7.95
N ILE A 224 -43.10 -23.09 -7.74
CA ILE A 224 -43.52 -24.12 -8.68
C ILE A 224 -44.94 -23.81 -9.13
N VAL A 225 -45.10 -23.57 -10.43
CA VAL A 225 -46.38 -23.31 -11.08
C VAL A 225 -46.73 -24.50 -11.97
N GLU A 226 -47.82 -25.18 -11.65
CA GLU A 226 -48.38 -26.18 -12.56
C GLU A 226 -49.13 -25.49 -13.70
N VAL A 227 -48.88 -25.93 -14.94
CA VAL A 227 -49.49 -25.40 -16.16
C VAL A 227 -50.26 -26.51 -16.87
N GLY A 228 -51.50 -26.22 -17.29
CA GLY A 228 -52.36 -27.22 -17.90
C GLY A 228 -51.92 -27.62 -19.31
N THR A 229 -51.84 -28.93 -19.57
CA THR A 229 -51.54 -29.49 -20.90
C THR A 229 -52.68 -30.33 -21.48
N LYS A 230 -53.81 -30.46 -20.77
CA LYS A 230 -55.01 -31.16 -21.25
C LYS A 230 -55.73 -30.33 -22.32
N ALA A 231 -55.75 -30.82 -23.55
CA ALA A 231 -56.42 -30.16 -24.66
C ALA A 231 -57.92 -29.97 -24.40
N VAL A 232 -58.41 -28.74 -24.53
CA VAL A 232 -59.84 -28.42 -24.54
C VAL A 232 -60.36 -28.63 -25.95
N VAL A 233 -61.34 -29.51 -26.12
CA VAL A 233 -62.01 -29.70 -27.42
C VAL A 233 -63.09 -28.64 -27.57
N GLU A 234 -62.71 -27.45 -28.05
CA GLU A 234 -63.69 -26.46 -28.47
C GLU A 234 -64.59 -27.05 -29.55
N THR A 235 -65.88 -27.19 -29.23
CA THR A 235 -66.88 -27.61 -30.20
C THR A 235 -67.29 -26.36 -30.99
N PRO A 236 -67.12 -26.31 -32.33
CA PRO A 236 -67.34 -25.09 -33.09
C PRO A 236 -68.74 -24.52 -32.87
N ALA A 237 -68.82 -23.28 -32.38
CA ALA A 237 -70.09 -22.59 -32.25
C ALA A 237 -70.75 -22.46 -33.64
N ALA A 238 -72.00 -22.90 -33.76
CA ALA A 238 -72.70 -22.91 -35.02
C ALA A 238 -72.83 -21.48 -35.59
N VAL A 239 -72.47 -21.31 -36.86
CA VAL A 239 -72.59 -20.02 -37.55
C VAL A 239 -74.06 -19.63 -37.64
N ALA A 240 -74.41 -18.48 -37.06
CA ALA A 240 -75.70 -17.84 -37.18
C ALA A 240 -75.50 -16.39 -37.65
N GLU A 241 -76.36 -15.94 -38.58
CA GLU A 241 -76.12 -14.75 -39.38
C GLU A 241 -76.55 -13.43 -38.70
N THR A 242 -75.86 -12.34 -39.04
CA THR A 242 -76.24 -10.95 -38.68
C THR A 242 -77.37 -10.45 -39.59
N PRO A 243 -78.29 -9.55 -39.14
CA PRO A 243 -77.99 -8.12 -39.33
C PRO A 243 -78.59 -7.09 -38.33
N ALA A 244 -77.81 -6.00 -38.12
CA ALA A 244 -78.19 -4.58 -38.06
C ALA A 244 -79.05 -3.95 -36.91
N VAL A 245 -78.44 -2.92 -36.25
CA VAL A 245 -79.02 -1.59 -35.86
C VAL A 245 -80.05 -1.59 -34.67
N VAL A 246 -80.02 -0.71 -33.64
CA VAL A 246 -79.74 0.74 -33.48
C VAL A 246 -78.81 1.06 -32.26
N LYS A 247 -78.45 2.34 -32.07
CA LYS A 247 -77.53 2.96 -31.07
C LYS A 247 -78.27 3.50 -29.79
N PRO A 248 -77.64 4.30 -28.90
CA PRO A 248 -77.23 4.07 -27.48
C PRO A 248 -78.25 4.66 -26.45
N PRO A 249 -77.95 4.94 -25.13
CA PRO A 249 -76.71 4.92 -24.31
C PRO A 249 -76.93 4.25 -22.91
N ALA A 250 -76.21 4.46 -21.78
CA ALA A 250 -75.12 5.38 -21.37
C ALA A 250 -74.38 4.90 -20.08
N VAL A 251 -73.08 5.25 -19.91
CA VAL A 251 -72.27 5.34 -18.64
C VAL A 251 -72.12 4.00 -17.85
N VAL A 252 -70.94 3.52 -17.43
CA VAL A 252 -69.96 4.08 -16.47
C VAL A 252 -68.51 3.72 -16.88
N GLU A 253 -67.56 4.58 -16.55
CA GLU A 253 -66.12 4.43 -16.82
C GLU A 253 -65.40 3.57 -15.76
N THR A 254 -64.35 2.85 -16.16
CA THR A 254 -63.22 2.47 -15.29
C THR A 254 -61.95 2.39 -16.16
N PRO A 255 -60.76 2.79 -15.67
CA PRO A 255 -59.64 3.13 -16.53
C PRO A 255 -58.77 1.93 -16.94
N VAL A 256 -58.11 2.07 -18.09
CA VAL A 256 -57.01 1.21 -18.53
C VAL A 256 -55.73 1.60 -17.79
N VAL A 257 -54.90 0.62 -17.43
CA VAL A 257 -53.47 0.80 -17.14
C VAL A 257 -52.69 -0.24 -17.95
N GLU A 258 -51.53 0.16 -18.44
CA GLU A 258 -50.83 -0.49 -19.56
C GLU A 258 -49.98 -1.71 -19.17
N THR A 259 -49.76 -2.62 -20.12
CA THR A 259 -48.79 -3.71 -20.00
C THR A 259 -47.35 -3.22 -20.26
N PRO A 260 -46.40 -3.39 -19.33
CA PRO A 260 -44.99 -3.23 -19.65
C PRO A 260 -44.47 -4.46 -20.41
N VAL A 261 -43.67 -4.23 -21.47
CA VAL A 261 -43.06 -5.31 -22.27
C VAL A 261 -41.87 -5.90 -21.52
N VAL A 262 -41.92 -7.22 -21.25
CA VAL A 262 -40.77 -7.98 -20.76
C VAL A 262 -39.77 -8.16 -21.88
N LYS A 263 -38.50 -7.80 -21.63
CA LYS A 263 -37.36 -8.20 -22.48
C LYS A 263 -36.81 -9.53 -21.98
N GLU A 264 -36.44 -10.40 -22.90
CA GLU A 264 -35.77 -11.67 -22.57
C GLU A 264 -34.40 -11.42 -21.91
N PRO A 265 -34.07 -12.11 -20.81
CA PRO A 265 -32.70 -12.16 -20.30
C PRO A 265 -31.86 -13.12 -21.17
N VAL A 266 -30.68 -12.67 -21.58
CA VAL A 266 -29.68 -13.51 -22.26
C VAL A 266 -29.14 -14.56 -21.27
N PRO A 267 -28.96 -15.84 -21.67
CA PRO A 267 -28.48 -16.88 -20.76
C PRO A 267 -27.04 -16.62 -20.30
N ALA A 268 -26.84 -16.61 -18.98
CA ALA A 268 -25.52 -16.67 -18.35
C ALA A 268 -24.91 -18.08 -18.52
N PRO A 269 -23.57 -18.23 -18.54
CA PRO A 269 -22.91 -19.49 -18.85
C PRO A 269 -23.06 -20.53 -17.74
N VAL A 270 -23.18 -21.81 -18.14
CA VAL A 270 -23.13 -22.95 -17.23
C VAL A 270 -21.72 -23.07 -16.65
N ILE A 271 -21.58 -22.89 -15.34
CA ILE A 271 -20.40 -23.31 -14.58
C ILE A 271 -20.73 -24.68 -13.99
N GLU A 272 -20.06 -25.73 -14.46
CA GLU A 272 -20.23 -27.08 -13.92
C GLU A 272 -19.69 -27.14 -12.48
N THR A 273 -20.54 -27.55 -11.53
CA THR A 273 -20.11 -27.73 -10.13
C THR A 273 -19.25 -28.99 -10.02
N PRO A 274 -17.95 -28.89 -9.65
CA PRO A 274 -17.15 -30.07 -9.37
C PRO A 274 -17.67 -30.77 -8.10
N ALA A 275 -17.76 -32.09 -8.15
CA ALA A 275 -18.22 -32.89 -6.99
C ALA A 275 -17.29 -32.68 -5.77
N PRO A 276 -17.82 -32.79 -4.52
CA PRO A 276 -17.05 -32.55 -3.30
C PRO A 276 -15.92 -33.58 -3.16
N THR A 277 -14.72 -33.19 -3.58
CA THR A 277 -13.51 -33.96 -3.38
C THR A 277 -13.14 -33.90 -1.90
N GLN A 278 -13.00 -35.06 -1.25
CA GLN A 278 -12.49 -35.14 0.12
C GLN A 278 -10.99 -34.83 0.10
N THR A 279 -10.65 -33.54 0.25
CA THR A 279 -9.26 -33.07 0.32
C THR A 279 -8.58 -33.67 1.55
N THR A 280 -7.83 -34.75 1.33
CA THR A 280 -6.95 -35.32 2.35
C THR A 280 -5.83 -34.32 2.62
N ALA A 281 -5.82 -33.73 3.82
CA ALA A 281 -4.92 -32.63 4.15
C ALA A 281 -3.44 -33.05 4.13
N THR A 282 -2.70 -32.64 3.10
CA THR A 282 -1.24 -32.70 3.09
C THR A 282 -0.68 -31.61 4.00
N ASN A 283 -0.02 -32.03 5.09
CA ASN A 283 0.66 -31.17 6.05
C ASN A 283 1.95 -30.54 5.46
N THR A 284 1.78 -29.72 4.43
CA THR A 284 2.85 -29.00 3.72
C THR A 284 2.56 -27.51 3.78
N ILE A 285 3.44 -26.76 4.45
CA ILE A 285 3.38 -25.29 4.53
C ILE A 285 3.42 -24.71 3.10
N PRO A 286 2.46 -23.87 2.70
CA PRO A 286 2.47 -23.27 1.36
C PRO A 286 3.66 -22.36 1.11
N GLU A 287 4.15 -22.35 -0.13
CA GLU A 287 5.20 -21.42 -0.56
C GLU A 287 4.69 -19.98 -0.50
N GLY A 288 5.41 -19.10 0.18
CA GLY A 288 4.99 -17.72 0.48
C GLY A 288 4.27 -17.51 1.82
N ALA A 289 3.96 -18.58 2.58
CA ALA A 289 3.30 -18.43 3.88
C ALA A 289 4.20 -17.73 4.93
N VAL A 290 3.67 -16.68 5.59
CA VAL A 290 4.40 -15.89 6.59
C VAL A 290 4.38 -16.60 7.93
N LYS A 291 5.53 -17.11 8.35
CA LYS A 291 5.73 -17.73 9.67
C LYS A 291 5.67 -16.69 10.79
N MET A 292 4.85 -16.93 11.80
CA MET A 292 4.81 -16.13 13.02
C MET A 292 4.58 -17.01 14.27
N THR A 293 4.75 -16.41 15.46
CA THR A 293 4.25 -16.98 16.71
C THR A 293 2.99 -16.22 17.12
N ILE A 294 1.92 -16.94 17.43
CA ILE A 294 0.65 -16.39 17.91
C ILE A 294 0.36 -16.88 19.32
N GLN A 295 -0.34 -16.07 20.09
CA GLN A 295 -1.01 -16.51 21.31
C GLN A 295 -2.39 -17.05 20.94
N CYS A 296 -2.52 -18.37 20.96
CA CYS A 296 -3.82 -19.01 20.79
C CYS A 296 -4.59 -19.03 22.10
N THR A 297 -5.86 -18.65 22.03
CA THR A 297 -6.91 -18.97 23.01
C THR A 297 -7.99 -19.81 22.35
N ALA A 298 -9.04 -20.19 23.08
CA ALA A 298 -10.20 -20.84 22.51
C ALA A 298 -11.52 -20.28 23.06
N TYR A 299 -12.53 -20.23 22.19
CA TYR A 299 -13.87 -19.75 22.49
C TYR A 299 -14.95 -20.68 21.92
N THR A 300 -16.14 -20.62 22.51
CA THR A 300 -17.34 -21.33 22.04
C THR A 300 -18.45 -20.30 21.84
N ALA A 301 -19.28 -20.49 20.83
CA ALA A 301 -20.35 -19.54 20.51
C ALA A 301 -21.53 -19.68 21.48
N THR A 302 -22.19 -18.56 21.76
CA THR A 302 -23.42 -18.49 22.57
C THR A 302 -24.69 -18.52 21.70
N GLY A 303 -24.61 -19.09 20.49
CA GLY A 303 -25.70 -19.12 19.51
C GLY A 303 -25.74 -17.95 18.51
N ASN A 304 -24.76 -17.04 18.54
CA ASN A 304 -24.61 -15.97 17.57
C ASN A 304 -23.73 -16.39 16.38
N ALA A 305 -23.93 -15.75 15.24
CA ALA A 305 -23.02 -15.82 14.09
C ALA A 305 -21.72 -15.03 14.35
N THR A 306 -20.69 -15.33 13.57
CA THR A 306 -19.42 -14.59 13.52
C THR A 306 -19.58 -13.18 12.94
N ALA A 307 -18.52 -12.36 13.04
CA ALA A 307 -18.43 -11.08 12.35
C ALA A 307 -18.56 -11.16 10.80
N LEU A 308 -18.25 -12.30 10.18
CA LEU A 308 -18.49 -12.58 8.75
C LEU A 308 -19.97 -12.92 8.43
N GLY A 309 -20.84 -12.96 9.44
CA GLY A 309 -22.26 -13.29 9.31
C GLY A 309 -22.59 -14.79 9.25
N VAL A 310 -21.58 -15.67 9.16
CA VAL A 310 -21.73 -17.14 9.13
C VAL A 310 -21.66 -17.75 10.53
N MET A 311 -22.31 -18.89 10.75
CA MET A 311 -22.16 -19.63 12.01
C MET A 311 -20.76 -20.26 12.11
N PRO A 312 -20.05 -20.13 13.23
CA PRO A 312 -18.70 -20.66 13.40
C PRO A 312 -18.67 -22.19 13.41
N LYS A 313 -17.57 -22.77 12.90
CA LYS A 313 -17.39 -24.21 12.64
C LYS A 313 -16.05 -24.67 13.25
N ALA A 314 -16.03 -25.71 14.09
CA ALA A 314 -14.79 -26.19 14.71
C ALA A 314 -13.82 -26.77 13.67
N ASN A 315 -12.51 -26.64 13.94
CA ASN A 315 -11.42 -26.95 12.99
C ASN A 315 -11.46 -26.12 11.70
N HIS A 316 -12.20 -25.01 11.68
CA HIS A 316 -12.31 -24.11 10.53
C HIS A 316 -12.29 -22.63 10.95
N THR A 317 -13.14 -22.20 11.86
CA THR A 317 -13.26 -20.77 12.24
C THR A 317 -12.23 -20.33 13.29
N VAL A 318 -11.63 -19.15 13.08
CA VAL A 318 -10.91 -18.38 14.12
C VAL A 318 -11.35 -16.92 14.16
N ALA A 319 -11.24 -16.32 15.34
CA ALA A 319 -11.29 -14.88 15.53
C ALA A 319 -9.87 -14.28 15.49
N ALA A 320 -9.69 -13.15 14.81
CA ALA A 320 -8.40 -12.45 14.71
C ALA A 320 -8.52 -10.93 14.73
N TRP A 321 -7.44 -10.25 15.10
CA TRP A 321 -7.35 -8.79 15.09
C TRP A 321 -7.51 -8.22 13.67
N SER A 322 -7.94 -6.96 13.55
CA SER A 322 -8.27 -6.30 12.28
C SER A 322 -7.16 -6.31 11.22
N GLY A 323 -5.89 -6.39 11.63
CA GLY A 323 -4.74 -6.48 10.72
C GLY A 323 -4.53 -7.86 10.07
N LEU A 324 -5.28 -8.90 10.47
CA LEU A 324 -5.49 -10.06 9.61
C LEU A 324 -6.81 -9.90 8.85
N PRO A 325 -6.80 -9.85 7.52
CA PRO A 325 -8.02 -9.78 6.72
C PRO A 325 -8.95 -11.00 6.93
N PHE A 326 -10.25 -10.85 6.72
CA PHE A 326 -11.19 -11.97 6.65
C PHE A 326 -10.83 -12.89 5.47
N GLY A 327 -11.18 -14.17 5.58
CA GLY A 327 -10.84 -15.21 4.61
C GLY A 327 -9.40 -15.73 4.71
N THR A 328 -8.47 -14.94 5.27
CA THR A 328 -7.05 -15.29 5.50
C THR A 328 -6.94 -16.67 6.16
N LYS A 329 -6.01 -17.50 5.66
CA LYS A 329 -5.80 -18.84 6.18
C LYS A 329 -4.64 -18.88 7.17
N ILE A 330 -4.84 -19.58 8.28
CA ILE A 330 -3.85 -19.73 9.37
C ILE A 330 -3.60 -21.22 9.56
N TYR A 331 -2.47 -21.73 9.06
CA TYR A 331 -2.04 -23.10 9.33
C TYR A 331 -1.30 -23.18 10.66
N ILE A 332 -1.77 -24.05 11.55
CA ILE A 332 -1.21 -24.27 12.90
C ILE A 332 -0.68 -25.72 12.95
N PRO A 333 0.64 -25.96 12.76
CA PRO A 333 1.20 -27.31 12.67
C PRO A 333 0.97 -28.16 13.92
N ALA A 334 0.91 -27.53 15.11
CA ALA A 334 0.62 -28.20 16.38
C ALA A 334 -0.80 -28.80 16.46
N MET A 335 -1.72 -28.35 15.60
CA MET A 335 -3.10 -28.85 15.52
C MET A 335 -3.34 -29.65 14.22
N GLY A 336 -2.43 -29.58 13.25
CA GLY A 336 -2.59 -30.20 11.93
C GLY A 336 -3.65 -29.55 11.03
N THR A 337 -4.11 -28.35 11.39
CA THR A 337 -5.32 -27.71 10.84
C THR A 337 -5.01 -26.33 10.24
N THR A 338 -5.67 -26.02 9.12
CA THR A 338 -5.70 -24.68 8.52
C THR A 338 -7.04 -24.02 8.84
N TYR A 339 -7.00 -22.97 9.65
CA TYR A 339 -8.17 -22.18 10.02
C TYR A 339 -8.40 -21.01 9.05
N THR A 340 -9.59 -20.42 9.10
CA THR A 340 -10.03 -19.25 8.35
C THR A 340 -10.40 -18.13 9.32
N VAL A 341 -9.89 -16.92 9.07
CA VAL A 341 -10.34 -15.72 9.79
C VAL A 341 -11.76 -15.37 9.35
N GLU A 342 -12.72 -15.58 10.23
CA GLU A 342 -14.16 -15.29 10.00
C GLU A 342 -14.75 -14.46 11.14
N ASP A 343 -14.04 -14.27 12.25
CA ASP A 343 -14.58 -13.61 13.44
C ASP A 343 -13.66 -12.53 14.02
N ARG A 344 -14.22 -11.65 14.86
CA ARG A 344 -13.53 -10.49 15.44
C ARG A 344 -13.79 -10.41 16.94
N GLY A 345 -12.87 -10.94 17.74
CA GLY A 345 -12.98 -10.91 19.20
C GLY A 345 -12.48 -9.58 19.78
N GLY A 346 -13.29 -8.93 20.63
CA GLY A 346 -12.93 -7.64 21.25
C GLY A 346 -11.72 -7.68 22.20
N ALA A 347 -11.23 -8.86 22.57
CA ALA A 347 -10.01 -9.09 23.33
C ALA A 347 -8.83 -9.63 22.47
N VAL A 348 -9.03 -9.76 21.16
CA VAL A 348 -8.09 -10.39 20.21
C VAL A 348 -7.31 -9.30 19.49
N THR A 349 -6.19 -8.88 20.10
CA THR A 349 -5.27 -7.87 19.56
C THR A 349 -4.16 -8.50 18.72
N GLN A 350 -3.24 -7.68 18.19
CA GLN A 350 -2.16 -8.13 17.30
C GLN A 350 -1.35 -9.30 17.87
N GLY A 351 -1.28 -10.39 17.13
CA GLY A 351 -0.59 -11.62 17.55
C GLY A 351 -1.43 -12.57 18.43
N ILE A 352 -2.69 -12.25 18.73
CA ILE A 352 -3.65 -13.17 19.37
C ILE A 352 -4.56 -13.77 18.29
N VAL A 353 -4.89 -15.06 18.43
CA VAL A 353 -5.91 -15.75 17.62
C VAL A 353 -6.80 -16.55 18.57
N ASP A 354 -8.12 -16.38 18.47
CA ASP A 354 -9.07 -17.16 19.28
C ASP A 354 -9.66 -18.28 18.43
N ILE A 355 -9.50 -19.53 18.87
CA ILE A 355 -9.91 -20.71 18.10
C ILE A 355 -11.33 -21.13 18.49
N TYR A 356 -12.23 -21.22 17.52
CA TYR A 356 -13.58 -21.70 17.79
C TYR A 356 -13.59 -23.22 18.07
N MET A 357 -14.30 -23.61 19.14
CA MET A 357 -14.53 -25.00 19.52
C MET A 357 -16.00 -25.22 19.90
N ASP A 358 -16.52 -26.42 19.64
CA ASP A 358 -17.94 -26.76 19.83
C ASP A 358 -18.40 -26.87 21.30
N SER A 359 -17.50 -26.71 22.27
CA SER A 359 -17.85 -26.80 23.70
C SER A 359 -16.90 -26.02 24.60
N TYR A 360 -17.45 -25.53 25.71
CA TYR A 360 -16.69 -24.85 26.76
C TYR A 360 -15.57 -25.73 27.35
N ASP A 361 -15.84 -27.02 27.57
CA ASP A 361 -14.85 -27.95 28.13
C ASP A 361 -13.64 -28.13 27.20
N ALA A 362 -13.84 -28.14 25.88
CA ALA A 362 -12.75 -28.13 24.91
C ALA A 362 -11.92 -26.85 24.99
N CYS A 363 -12.56 -25.68 25.13
CA CYS A 363 -11.85 -24.40 25.33
C CYS A 363 -10.99 -24.40 26.60
N ILE A 364 -11.52 -24.95 27.70
CA ILE A 364 -10.79 -25.07 28.98
C ILE A 364 -9.63 -26.07 28.89
N GLN A 365 -9.79 -27.17 28.15
CA GLN A 365 -8.71 -28.14 27.90
C GLN A 365 -7.62 -27.59 26.99
N PHE A 366 -7.97 -26.77 25.98
CA PHE A 366 -7.01 -26.10 25.11
C PHE A 366 -6.28 -24.94 25.82
N GLY A 367 -6.99 -24.19 26.65
CA GLY A 367 -6.44 -23.10 27.47
C GLY A 367 -5.89 -21.94 26.64
N ARG A 368 -4.78 -21.36 27.11
CA ARG A 368 -4.02 -20.30 26.42
C ARG A 368 -2.60 -20.78 26.21
N GLN A 369 -2.15 -20.79 24.96
CA GLN A 369 -0.85 -21.33 24.57
C GLN A 369 -0.24 -20.54 23.40
N ASN A 370 1.07 -20.32 23.43
CA ASN A 370 1.78 -19.69 22.31
C ASN A 370 2.13 -20.78 21.29
N LEU A 371 1.61 -20.65 20.07
CA LEU A 371 1.80 -21.61 19.00
C LEU A 371 2.51 -20.98 17.80
N GLU A 372 3.25 -21.82 17.08
CA GLU A 372 3.76 -21.50 15.77
C GLU A 372 2.62 -21.56 14.74
N ALA A 373 2.54 -20.57 13.86
CA ALA A 373 1.54 -20.49 12.81
C ALA A 373 2.09 -19.90 11.52
N TYR A 374 1.40 -20.21 10.43
CA TYR A 374 1.76 -19.79 9.07
C TYR A 374 0.55 -19.08 8.45
N ILE A 375 0.69 -17.77 8.25
CA ILE A 375 -0.33 -16.91 7.64
C ILE A 375 -0.23 -17.02 6.12
N ILE A 376 -1.36 -17.28 5.48
CA ILE A 376 -1.50 -17.47 4.03
C ILE A 376 -2.59 -16.50 3.59
N TYR A 377 -2.21 -15.52 2.76
CA TYR A 377 -3.04 -14.44 2.24
C TYR A 377 -3.78 -14.84 0.96
#